data_AF-A0A450W663-F1
#
_entry.id   AF-A0A450W663-F1
#
_cell.length_a   1.000
_cell.length_b   1.000
_cell.length_c   1.000
_cell.angle_alpha   90.00
_cell.angle_beta   90.00
_cell.angle_gamma   90.00
#
_symmetry.space_group_name_H-M   'P 1'
#
loop_
_entity.id
_entity.type
_entity.pdbx_description
1 polymer ?
#
loop_
_entity_poly.entity_id
_entity_poly.type
_entity_poly.pdbx_seq_one_letter_code
_entity_poly.pdbx_strand_id
1 'polypeptide(L)'
;MKLVVDTSVVLAVLFNEPERDAIFSATKGCELIAPLSLPIEVGNAISLAFKKRRIDLACGKAVIDGLGKMKIRFEGIDYINAITPLCQDS
;
A
#
# COMPACT_ATOMS: atom_id res chain seq x y z
N MET A 1 4.82 -14.65 -8.99
CA MET A 1 4.29 -14.73 -7.61
C MET A 1 3.40 -13.52 -7.38
N LYS A 2 2.26 -13.68 -6.71
CA LYS A 2 1.44 -12.56 -6.23
C LYS A 2 1.90 -12.18 -4.83
N LEU A 3 2.11 -10.90 -4.57
CA LEU A 3 2.50 -10.39 -3.27
C LEU A 3 1.43 -9.40 -2.80
N VAL A 4 0.84 -9.68 -1.65
CA VAL A 4 -0.07 -8.74 -0.98
C VAL A 4 0.76 -7.63 -0.37
N VAL A 5 0.46 -6.38 -0.71
CA VAL A 5 1.10 -5.21 -0.13
C VAL A 5 0.13 -4.46 0.78
N ASP A 6 0.65 -4.07 1.94
CA ASP A 6 -0.06 -3.21 2.88
C ASP A 6 0.18 -1.73 2.55
N THR A 7 -0.69 -0.86 3.07
CA THR A 7 -0.56 0.60 2.97
C THR A 7 0.79 1.08 3.49
N SER A 8 1.31 0.53 4.59
CA SER A 8 2.60 0.95 5.16
C SER A 8 3.77 0.79 4.18
N VAL A 9 3.82 -0.32 3.43
CA VAL A 9 4.84 -0.59 2.40
C VAL A 9 4.74 0.42 1.26
N VAL A 10 3.52 0.74 0.83
CA VAL A 10 3.27 1.74 -0.22
C VAL A 10 3.72 3.12 0.25
N LEU A 11 3.38 3.51 1.48
CA LEU A 11 3.78 4.79 2.06
C LEU A 11 5.29 4.90 2.20
N ALA A 12 5.98 3.83 2.63
CA ALA A 12 7.44 3.82 2.72
C ALA A 12 8.10 4.14 1.37
N VAL A 13 7.55 3.59 0.27
CA VAL A 13 8.04 3.90 -1.08
C VAL A 13 7.70 5.33 -1.50
N LEU A 14 6.47 5.78 -1.25
CA LEU A 14 5.99 7.10 -1.68
C LEU A 14 6.65 8.27 -0.92
N PHE A 15 6.92 8.08 0.37
CA PHE A 15 7.62 9.07 1.21
C PHE A 15 9.14 8.92 1.18
N ASN A 16 9.66 8.00 0.36
CA ASN A 16 11.10 7.75 0.23
C ASN A 16 11.76 7.44 1.59
N GLU A 17 11.12 6.55 2.36
CA GLU A 17 11.64 6.04 3.63
C GLU A 17 12.86 5.11 3.40
N PRO A 18 13.71 4.89 4.41
CA PRO A 18 14.94 4.09 4.27
C PRO A 18 14.74 2.68 3.70
N GLU A 19 13.57 2.08 3.96
CA GLU A 19 13.19 0.75 3.55
C GLU A 19 12.87 0.63 2.05
N ARG A 20 12.70 1.77 1.35
CA ARG A 20 12.27 1.83 -0.06
C ARG A 20 13.05 0.88 -0.95
N ASP A 21 14.38 0.90 -0.91
CA ASP A 21 15.21 0.12 -1.83
C ASP A 21 15.17 -1.38 -1.52
N ALA A 22 15.00 -1.74 -0.24
CA ALA A 22 14.75 -3.11 0.18
C ALA A 22 13.39 -3.60 -0.33
N ILE A 23 12.35 -2.75 -0.24
CA ILE A 23 11.02 -3.03 -0.79
C ILE A 23 11.09 -3.26 -2.30
N PHE A 24 11.78 -2.38 -3.06
CA PHE A 24 11.95 -2.57 -4.51
C PHE A 24 12.65 -3.90 -4.85
N SER A 25 13.66 -4.26 -4.07
CA SER A 25 14.40 -5.51 -4.28
C SER A 25 13.52 -6.73 -4.00
N ALA A 26 12.78 -6.71 -2.89
CA ALA A 26 11.89 -7.81 -2.49
C ALA A 26 10.66 -7.97 -3.40
N THR A 27 10.20 -6.88 -4.01
CA THR A 27 9.01 -6.86 -4.89
C THR A 27 9.33 -7.09 -6.36
N LYS A 28 10.62 -7.18 -6.73
CA LYS A 28 11.05 -7.30 -8.12
C LYS A 28 10.48 -8.58 -8.76
N GLY A 29 9.82 -8.41 -9.91
CA GLY A 29 9.18 -9.51 -10.65
C GLY A 29 7.92 -10.08 -9.99
N CYS A 30 7.44 -9.49 -8.90
CA CYS A 30 6.18 -9.85 -8.28
C CYS A 30 5.01 -9.06 -8.88
N GLU A 31 3.85 -9.69 -8.90
CA GLU A 31 2.60 -8.99 -9.13
C GLU A 31 2.06 -8.48 -7.80
N LEU A 32 1.94 -7.15 -7.66
CA LEU A 32 1.47 -6.54 -6.42
C LEU A 32 -0.05 -6.51 -6.39
N ILE A 33 -0.63 -7.04 -5.31
CA ILE A 33 -2.06 -6.99 -5.04
C ILE A 33 -2.34 -6.28 -3.73
N ALA A 34 -3.44 -5.56 -3.65
CA ALA A 34 -3.83 -4.84 -2.44
C ALA A 34 -5.36 -4.81 -2.26
N PRO A 35 -5.85 -4.60 -1.03
CA PRO A 35 -7.27 -4.35 -0.80
C PRO A 35 -7.75 -3.08 -1.49
N LEU A 36 -9.03 -3.03 -1.86
CA LEU A 36 -9.69 -1.80 -2.34
C LEU A 36 -9.62 -0.62 -1.35
N SER A 37 -9.35 -0.86 -0.06
CA SER A 37 -9.21 0.19 0.96
C SER A 37 -7.90 0.97 0.89
N LEU A 38 -6.86 0.43 0.24
CA LEU A 38 -5.50 1.01 0.27
C LEU A 38 -5.47 2.50 -0.15
N PRO A 39 -6.13 2.95 -1.23
CA PRO A 39 -6.12 4.37 -1.60
C PRO A 39 -6.70 5.30 -0.52
N ILE A 40 -7.73 4.82 0.21
CA ILE A 40 -8.36 5.57 1.31
C ILE A 40 -7.37 5.69 2.48
N GLU A 41 -6.69 4.61 2.81
CA GLU A 41 -5.70 4.58 3.89
C GLU A 41 -4.48 5.46 3.57
N VAL A 42 -4.01 5.46 2.32
CA VAL A 42 -2.99 6.40 1.84
C VAL A 42 -3.46 7.85 2.01
N GLY A 43 -4.69 8.17 1.60
CA GLY A 43 -5.27 9.51 1.79
C GLY A 43 -5.36 9.93 3.25
N ASN A 44 -5.69 9.00 4.15
CA ASN A 44 -5.70 9.25 5.59
C ASN A 44 -4.29 9.53 6.14
N ALA A 45 -3.28 8.77 5.71
CA ALA A 45 -1.90 8.99 6.10
C ALA A 45 -1.36 10.35 5.62
N ILE A 46 -1.66 10.74 4.37
CA ILE A 46 -1.36 12.07 3.83
C ILE A 46 -2.01 13.15 4.68
N SER A 47 -3.29 12.99 5.02
CA SER A 47 -4.04 13.94 5.87
C SER A 47 -3.40 14.11 7.25
N LEU A 48 -2.91 13.02 7.85
CA LEU A 48 -2.18 13.06 9.11
C LEU A 48 -0.83 13.78 8.96
N ALA A 49 -0.10 13.54 7.88
CA ALA A 49 1.18 14.19 7.59
C ALA A 49 1.00 15.72 7.43
N PHE A 50 -0.08 16.16 6.78
CA PHE A 50 -0.48 17.58 6.71
C PHE A 50 -0.77 18.16 8.08
N LYS A 51 -1.61 17.48 8.89
CA LYS A 51 -1.94 17.92 10.27
C LYS A 51 -0.70 18.06 11.13
N LYS A 52 0.30 17.20 10.92
CA LYS A 52 1.60 17.23 11.60
C LYS A 52 2.61 18.22 10.97
N ARG A 53 2.22 18.98 9.95
CA ARG A 53 3.08 19.92 9.19
C ARG A 53 4.37 19.27 8.65
N ARG A 54 4.30 17.98 8.29
CA ARG A 54 5.44 17.22 7.75
C ARG A 54 5.56 17.34 6.23
N ILE A 55 4.47 17.67 5.55
CA ILE A 55 4.40 17.81 4.10
C ILE A 55 3.60 19.05 3.72
N ASP A 56 3.86 19.55 2.51
CA ASP A 56 3.09 20.61 1.87
C ASP A 56 2.21 20.06 0.73
N LEU A 57 1.45 20.94 0.08
CA LEU A 57 0.52 20.55 -0.97
C LEU A 57 1.24 19.93 -2.17
N ALA A 58 2.44 20.40 -2.50
CA ALA A 58 3.22 19.88 -3.61
C ALA A 58 3.67 18.43 -3.33
N CYS A 59 4.18 18.17 -2.13
CA CYS A 59 4.53 16.83 -1.67
C CYS A 59 3.31 15.91 -1.65
N GLY A 60 2.16 16.37 -1.11
CA GLY A 60 0.93 15.58 -1.11
C GLY A 60 0.45 15.18 -2.51
N LYS A 61 0.52 16.10 -3.50
CA LYS A 61 0.23 15.80 -4.90
C LYS A 61 1.20 14.79 -5.48
N ALA A 62 2.49 14.95 -5.23
CA ALA A 62 3.52 14.02 -5.72
C ALA A 62 3.31 12.59 -5.20
N VAL A 63 2.88 12.44 -3.93
CA VAL A 63 2.54 11.14 -3.34
C VAL A 63 1.33 10.51 -4.05
N ILE A 64 0.27 11.28 -4.32
CA ILE A 64 -0.92 10.78 -5.03
C ILE A 64 -0.57 10.38 -6.47
N ASP A 65 0.19 11.22 -7.17
CA ASP A 65 0.67 10.92 -8.53
C ASP A 65 1.58 9.68 -8.54
N GLY A 66 2.39 9.50 -7.49
CA GLY A 66 3.22 8.32 -7.29
C GLY A 66 2.39 7.06 -7.14
N LEU A 67 1.32 7.10 -6.32
CA LEU A 67 0.40 5.98 -6.13
C LEU A 67 -0.24 5.55 -7.47
N GLY A 68 -0.68 6.52 -8.27
CA GLY A 68 -1.28 6.26 -9.59
C GLY A 68 -0.34 5.64 -10.62
N LYS A 69 0.99 5.72 -10.40
CA LYS A 69 2.01 5.11 -11.27
C LYS A 69 2.38 3.69 -10.84
N MET A 70 2.02 3.28 -9.64
CA MET A 70 2.32 1.94 -9.15
C MET A 70 1.42 0.91 -9.84
N LYS A 71 2.03 -0.20 -10.31
CA LYS A 71 1.31 -1.33 -10.90
C LYS A 71 0.77 -2.25 -9.80
N ILE A 72 -0.20 -1.77 -9.04
CA ILE A 72 -0.89 -2.54 -8.00
C ILE A 72 -2.27 -2.91 -8.53
N ARG A 73 -2.64 -4.20 -8.48
CA ARG A 73 -4.02 -4.63 -8.72
C ARG A 73 -4.79 -4.57 -7.40
N PHE A 74 -5.89 -3.83 -7.41
CA PHE A 74 -6.79 -3.82 -6.26
C PHE A 74 -7.81 -4.95 -6.36
N GLU A 75 -7.94 -5.72 -5.29
CA GLU A 75 -8.88 -6.84 -5.20
C GLU A 75 -9.86 -6.62 -4.05
N GLY A 76 -11.11 -7.03 -4.28
CA GLY A 76 -12.12 -7.11 -3.23
C GLY A 76 -11.81 -8.28 -2.30
N ILE A 77 -12.05 -8.10 -1.01
CA ILE A 77 -11.84 -9.14 -0.01
C ILE A 77 -13.18 -9.81 0.29
N ASP A 78 -13.21 -11.13 0.18
CA ASP A 78 -14.27 -11.91 0.82
C ASP A 78 -13.95 -12.04 2.31
N TYR A 79 -14.55 -11.15 3.10
CA TYR A 79 -14.28 -11.07 4.53
C TYR A 79 -14.67 -12.33 5.29
N ILE A 80 -15.72 -13.04 4.85
CA ILE A 80 -16.17 -14.27 5.52
C ILE A 80 -15.13 -15.36 5.29
N ASN A 81 -14.71 -15.56 4.04
CA ASN A 81 -13.65 -16.52 3.76
C ASN A 81 -12.31 -16.13 4.41
N ALA A 82 -11.96 -14.85 4.47
CA ALA A 82 -10.70 -14.38 5.06
C ALA A 82 -10.56 -14.68 6.55
N ILE A 83 -11.67 -14.70 7.30
CA ILE A 83 -11.68 -15.03 8.73
C ILE A 83 -12.05 -16.48 9.02
N THR A 84 -12.42 -17.24 7.99
CA THR A 84 -12.73 -18.66 8.13
C THR A 84 -11.42 -19.42 8.30
N PRO A 85 -11.23 -20.12 9.44
CA PRO A 85 -10.02 -20.92 9.64
C PRO A 85 -9.88 -21.96 8.52
N LEU A 86 -8.66 -22.11 7.99
CA LEU A 86 -8.29 -23.24 7.13
C LEU A 86 -8.22 -24.52 7.99
N CYS A 87 -9.35 -24.93 8.56
CA CYS A 87 -9.51 -26.20 9.24
C CYS A 87 -10.50 -27.03 8.45
N GLN A 88 -10.06 -27.58 7.32
CA GLN A 88 -10.52 -28.88 6.82
C GLN A 88 -9.34 -29.51 6.10
N ASP A 89 -8.65 -30.40 6.80
CA ASP A 89 -8.11 -31.66 6.29
C ASP A 89 -7.58 -32.42 7.51
N SER A 90 -8.40 -33.32 8.04
CA SER A 90 -8.01 -34.41 8.93
C SER A 90 -7.69 -35.65 8.10
#